data_AF-A0A429II24-F1
#
_entry.id   AF-A0A429II24-F1
#
_cell.length_a   1.000
_cell.length_b   1.000
_cell.length_c   1.000
_cell.angle_alpha   90.00
_cell.angle_beta   90.00
_cell.angle_gamma   90.00
#
_symmetry.space_group_name_H-M   'P 1'
#
loop_
_entity.id
_entity.type
_entity.pdbx_description
1 polymer ?
#
loop_
_entity_poly.entity_id
_entity_poly.type
_entity_poly.pdbx_seq_one_letter_code
_entity_poly.pdbx_strand_id
1 'polypeptide(L)'
;MSLSDGGGYGGEPGGPDTGGQTRTRLPDGGGDTYGSGRRPRTGFSSRNLITVVGVVVLLIAAIAFANRGGDGKGTSDGTAKAAEAQSTAPTGTKPVEGKNGGIATGFAKTEQGAQSAAANYAVALNSDGMYTKDRRHEIVTTVYAPSVVAARESDLDKAYGDPGFLGRIGLKPDGRAPEGSMFVSRANPVGTKVEKFSGATAKVSVWYSALFGIAGAASKNPVAEGWYTNTFDLQWIDGDWKITGFTQKDGPAPVGRDQAASSAEEMSKAVQGFGGFTYAR
;
A
#
# COMPACT_ATOMS: atom_id res chain seq x y z
N MET A 1 -54.97 -11.17 22.98
CA MET A 1 -55.27 -12.63 22.86
C MET A 1 -54.62 -13.16 21.59
N SER A 2 -54.11 -14.39 21.46
CA SER A 2 -53.73 -15.38 22.48
C SER A 2 -52.77 -16.41 21.85
N LEU A 3 -51.74 -16.78 22.61
CA LEU A 3 -51.16 -18.13 22.81
C LEU A 3 -51.27 -19.22 21.71
N SER A 4 -50.08 -19.68 21.30
CA SER A 4 -49.55 -21.07 21.35
C SER A 4 -50.49 -22.28 21.31
N ASP A 5 -50.20 -23.23 20.39
CA ASP A 5 -49.85 -24.65 20.63
C ASP A 5 -49.76 -25.41 19.29
N GLY A 6 -49.10 -26.56 19.13
CA GLY A 6 -48.35 -27.38 20.10
C GLY A 6 -47.36 -28.32 19.38
N GLY A 7 -46.55 -29.06 20.14
CA GLY A 7 -45.42 -29.85 19.60
C GLY A 7 -45.73 -31.32 19.25
N GLY A 8 -44.70 -32.02 18.75
CA GLY A 8 -44.71 -33.47 18.52
C GLY A 8 -43.30 -34.05 18.61
N TYR A 9 -43.09 -35.01 19.52
CA TYR A 9 -41.82 -35.70 19.76
C TYR A 9 -41.72 -37.02 18.98
N GLY A 10 -40.48 -37.45 18.66
CA GLY A 10 -40.10 -38.86 18.80
C GLY A 10 -39.37 -39.54 17.63
N GLY A 11 -38.22 -40.16 17.94
CA GLY A 11 -37.86 -41.46 17.36
C GLY A 11 -36.59 -41.57 16.49
N GLU A 12 -35.41 -41.64 17.10
CA GLU A 12 -34.30 -42.47 16.57
C GLU A 12 -34.42 -43.90 17.13
N PRO A 13 -34.05 -44.93 16.35
CA PRO A 13 -33.02 -45.84 16.86
C PRO A 13 -32.12 -46.54 15.80
N GLY A 14 -30.84 -46.75 16.15
CA GLY A 14 -30.09 -47.96 15.80
C GLY A 14 -29.23 -47.97 14.52
N GLY A 15 -27.92 -48.19 14.70
CA GLY A 15 -27.05 -48.87 13.70
C GLY A 15 -26.71 -50.28 14.20
N PRO A 16 -25.55 -50.88 13.85
CA PRO A 16 -24.63 -50.62 12.73
C PRO A 16 -24.56 -51.82 11.76
N ASP A 17 -23.92 -51.70 10.59
CA ASP A 17 -23.52 -52.92 9.84
C ASP A 17 -22.26 -52.78 8.97
N THR A 18 -21.71 -53.92 8.56
CA THR A 18 -20.28 -54.11 8.24
C THR A 18 -19.97 -54.42 6.76
N GLY A 19 -18.73 -54.18 6.33
CA GLY A 19 -18.10 -54.97 5.24
C GLY A 19 -17.30 -54.21 4.16
N GLY A 20 -16.08 -54.71 3.86
CA GLY A 20 -15.43 -54.51 2.55
C GLY A 20 -14.07 -53.78 2.51
N GLN A 21 -12.97 -54.48 2.78
CA GLN A 21 -11.60 -54.02 2.45
C GLN A 21 -10.98 -54.83 1.28
N THR A 22 -9.87 -54.30 0.73
CA THR A 22 -8.88 -54.89 -0.21
C THR A 22 -9.23 -54.80 -1.71
N ARG A 23 -8.35 -54.38 -2.64
CA ARG A 23 -6.90 -54.66 -2.80
C ARG A 23 -6.10 -53.57 -3.55
N THR A 24 -4.79 -53.60 -3.33
CA THR A 24 -3.70 -52.83 -3.97
C THR A 24 -3.43 -53.19 -5.43
N ARG A 25 -2.94 -52.24 -6.24
CA ARG A 25 -1.71 -52.40 -7.07
C ARG A 25 -1.18 -51.09 -7.68
N LEU A 26 0.10 -50.80 -7.41
CA LEU A 26 0.97 -49.97 -8.26
C LEU A 26 1.53 -50.84 -9.41
N PRO A 27 2.03 -50.21 -10.48
CA PRO A 27 3.27 -50.65 -11.13
C PRO A 27 4.31 -49.53 -11.21
N ASP A 28 5.56 -49.87 -10.90
CA ASP A 28 6.74 -49.03 -11.13
C ASP A 28 7.29 -49.15 -12.56
N GLY A 29 8.08 -48.14 -12.95
CA GLY A 29 8.95 -48.13 -14.12
C GLY A 29 9.27 -46.69 -14.55
N GLY A 30 10.50 -46.18 -14.54
CA GLY A 30 11.81 -46.81 -14.33
C GLY A 30 12.75 -46.35 -15.45
N GLY A 31 13.75 -45.50 -15.14
CA GLY A 31 14.66 -44.97 -16.17
C GLY A 31 15.48 -43.75 -15.73
N ASP A 32 16.80 -43.95 -15.62
CA ASP A 32 17.82 -42.95 -15.28
C ASP A 32 18.63 -42.51 -16.54
N THR A 33 19.64 -41.63 -16.53
CA THR A 33 20.44 -41.00 -15.46
C THR A 33 21.05 -39.65 -15.92
N TYR A 34 21.61 -38.88 -14.98
CA TYR A 34 22.63 -37.82 -15.15
C TYR A 34 22.33 -36.55 -15.97
N GLY A 35 22.53 -35.38 -15.33
CA GLY A 35 22.59 -34.07 -15.97
C GLY A 35 22.76 -32.91 -14.98
N SER A 36 23.99 -32.63 -14.53
CA SER A 36 24.27 -31.55 -13.59
C SER A 36 24.32 -30.17 -14.27
N GLY A 37 23.61 -29.17 -13.74
CA GLY A 37 23.66 -27.80 -14.27
C GLY A 37 22.90 -26.76 -13.45
N ARG A 38 23.62 -26.01 -12.59
CA ARG A 38 23.05 -24.85 -11.87
C ARG A 38 22.75 -23.69 -12.82
N ARG A 39 21.54 -23.11 -12.73
CA ARG A 39 21.29 -21.64 -12.73
C ARG A 39 19.81 -21.35 -12.43
N PRO A 40 19.45 -20.82 -11.25
CA PRO A 40 18.13 -20.21 -11.10
C PRO A 40 18.06 -18.96 -11.98
N ARG A 41 17.02 -18.83 -12.80
CA ARG A 41 16.74 -17.60 -13.55
C ARG A 41 16.17 -16.55 -12.58
N THR A 42 17.04 -15.83 -11.88
CA THR A 42 16.71 -14.57 -11.22
C THR A 42 16.51 -13.48 -12.27
N GLY A 43 15.39 -13.58 -13.01
CA GLY A 43 14.90 -12.55 -13.90
C GLY A 43 13.71 -11.85 -13.25
N PHE A 44 13.97 -10.82 -12.43
CA PHE A 44 12.91 -9.89 -12.05
C PHE A 44 12.49 -9.12 -13.31
N SER A 45 11.37 -9.54 -13.89
CA SER A 45 10.86 -9.01 -15.15
C SER A 45 10.47 -7.53 -14.99
N SER A 46 11.14 -6.66 -15.74
CA SER A 46 10.87 -5.21 -15.79
C SER A 46 9.45 -4.86 -16.23
N ARG A 47 8.69 -5.82 -16.79
CA ARG A 47 7.29 -5.64 -17.20
C ARG A 47 6.32 -5.39 -16.02
N ASN A 48 6.66 -5.83 -14.81
CA ASN A 48 5.85 -5.57 -13.61
C ASN A 48 6.14 -4.19 -12.98
N LEU A 49 7.18 -3.48 -13.43
CA LEU A 49 7.60 -2.21 -12.84
C LEU A 49 6.75 -1.04 -13.35
N ILE A 50 6.59 -0.97 -14.67
CA ILE A 50 5.81 0.04 -15.39
C ILE A 50 4.34 -0.02 -14.98
N THR A 51 3.80 -1.24 -14.81
CA THR A 51 2.43 -1.45 -14.33
C THR A 51 2.21 -0.93 -12.92
N VAL A 52 3.14 -1.12 -11.98
CA VAL A 52 2.97 -0.60 -10.61
C VAL A 52 3.07 0.93 -10.56
N VAL A 53 4.07 1.55 -11.19
CA VAL A 53 4.20 3.03 -11.18
C VAL A 53 3.00 3.67 -11.90
N GLY A 54 2.56 3.08 -13.02
CA GLY A 54 1.34 3.46 -13.70
C GLY A 54 0.11 3.32 -12.80
N VAL A 55 -0.05 2.22 -12.06
CA VAL A 55 -1.15 2.02 -11.11
C VAL A 55 -1.13 3.08 -10.00
N VAL A 56 0.02 3.43 -9.41
CA VAL A 56 0.08 4.46 -8.37
C VAL A 56 -0.39 5.82 -8.89
N VAL A 57 0.09 6.23 -10.07
CA VAL A 57 -0.35 7.48 -10.71
C VAL A 57 -1.81 7.42 -11.13
N LEU A 58 -2.31 6.27 -11.58
CA LEU A 58 -3.72 6.07 -11.94
C LEU A 58 -4.65 6.07 -10.72
N LEU A 59 -4.23 5.51 -9.59
CA LEU A 59 -4.99 5.50 -8.34
C LEU A 59 -5.04 6.90 -7.71
N ILE A 60 -3.92 7.63 -7.71
CA ILE A 60 -3.90 9.05 -7.33
C ILE A 60 -4.79 9.87 -8.27
N ALA A 61 -4.72 9.64 -9.57
CA ALA A 61 -5.63 10.26 -10.54
C ALA A 61 -7.10 9.83 -10.29
N ALA A 62 -7.36 8.62 -9.80
CA ALA A 62 -8.71 8.16 -9.49
C ALA A 62 -9.34 8.98 -8.35
N ILE A 63 -8.59 9.46 -7.34
CA ILE A 63 -9.11 10.46 -6.38
C ILE A 63 -9.50 11.75 -7.11
N ALA A 64 -8.64 12.25 -8.00
CA ALA A 64 -8.91 13.46 -8.77
C ALA A 64 -10.12 13.32 -9.72
N PHE A 65 -10.52 12.09 -10.09
CA PHE A 65 -11.65 11.82 -10.98
C PHE A 65 -12.92 11.29 -10.29
N ALA A 66 -12.83 10.64 -9.13
CA ALA A 66 -13.98 10.03 -8.42
C ALA A 66 -15.05 11.06 -8.02
N ASN A 67 -14.66 12.32 -7.86
CA ASN A 67 -15.56 13.46 -7.61
C ASN A 67 -16.40 13.90 -8.83
N ARG A 68 -16.62 13.04 -9.84
CA ARG A 68 -17.35 13.40 -11.08
C ARG A 68 -18.48 12.46 -11.55
N GLY A 69 -18.89 11.50 -10.73
CA GLY A 69 -20.03 10.61 -11.03
C GLY A 69 -19.70 9.14 -10.77
N GLY A 70 -20.66 8.39 -10.21
CA GLY A 70 -20.40 7.12 -9.54
C GLY A 70 -20.72 5.84 -10.33
N ASP A 71 -21.14 4.83 -9.55
CA ASP A 71 -21.65 3.50 -9.93
C ASP A 71 -20.61 2.44 -10.36
N GLY A 72 -19.93 1.86 -9.36
CA GLY A 72 -19.19 0.61 -9.46
C GLY A 72 -19.83 -0.51 -8.63
N LYS A 73 -20.76 -1.29 -9.21
CA LYS A 73 -21.42 -2.40 -8.51
C LYS A 73 -20.58 -3.68 -8.59
N GLY A 74 -19.80 -3.96 -7.54
CA GLY A 74 -18.95 -5.16 -7.43
C GLY A 74 -19.53 -6.20 -6.46
N THR A 75 -19.90 -7.38 -6.98
CA THR A 75 -20.19 -8.57 -6.17
C THR A 75 -18.95 -9.46 -6.15
N SER A 76 -18.57 -9.98 -4.99
CA SER A 76 -17.58 -11.06 -4.89
C SER A 76 -17.85 -11.97 -3.68
N ASP A 77 -18.42 -13.14 -3.94
CA ASP A 77 -18.28 -14.30 -3.05
C ASP A 77 -16.93 -14.98 -3.29
N GLY A 78 -16.31 -15.52 -2.24
CA GLY A 78 -15.01 -16.18 -2.36
C GLY A 78 -14.35 -16.49 -1.02
N THR A 79 -14.77 -17.57 -0.37
CA THR A 79 -14.15 -18.06 0.88
C THR A 79 -12.83 -18.77 0.61
N ALA A 80 -11.72 -18.10 0.94
CA ALA A 80 -10.39 -18.72 1.02
C ALA A 80 -9.83 -18.59 2.44
N LYS A 81 -9.46 -19.72 3.06
CA LYS A 81 -8.94 -19.79 4.43
C LYS A 81 -7.52 -19.20 4.49
N ALA A 82 -7.42 -17.92 4.82
CA ALA A 82 -6.15 -17.25 5.05
C ALA A 82 -5.50 -17.70 6.38
N ALA A 83 -4.16 -17.71 6.43
CA ALA A 83 -3.43 -17.81 7.68
C ALA A 83 -3.70 -16.57 8.54
N GLU A 84 -3.76 -16.72 9.86
CA GLU A 84 -4.08 -15.63 10.78
C GLU A 84 -3.05 -14.49 10.69
N ALA A 85 -3.52 -13.37 10.15
CA ALA A 85 -2.77 -12.13 10.07
C ALA A 85 -2.73 -11.45 11.45
N GLN A 86 -1.53 -11.31 12.03
CA GLN A 86 -1.36 -10.55 13.27
C GLN A 86 -1.53 -9.05 13.01
N SER A 87 -2.31 -8.40 13.88
CA SER A 87 -2.58 -6.96 13.83
C SER A 87 -1.36 -6.12 14.24
N THR A 88 -1.37 -4.83 13.90
CA THR A 88 -0.34 -3.88 14.36
C THR A 88 -0.34 -3.79 15.88
N ALA A 89 0.74 -4.21 16.53
CA ALA A 89 0.88 -4.05 17.98
C ALA A 89 1.18 -2.56 18.32
N PRO A 90 0.51 -1.98 19.35
CA PRO A 90 0.94 -0.71 19.92
C PRO A 90 2.37 -0.82 20.40
N THR A 91 3.24 0.13 20.06
CA THR A 91 4.68 -0.04 20.25
C THR A 91 5.34 1.21 20.84
N GLY A 92 6.06 1.01 21.95
CA GLY A 92 6.66 2.09 22.76
C GLY A 92 8.14 2.38 22.50
N THR A 93 8.72 1.97 21.37
CA THR A 93 10.14 2.31 21.07
C THR A 93 10.26 3.78 20.69
N LYS A 94 11.38 4.43 21.03
CA LYS A 94 11.64 5.81 20.59
C LYS A 94 11.66 5.89 19.04
N PRO A 95 11.24 7.02 18.44
CA PRO A 95 11.50 7.31 17.03
C PRO A 95 13.00 7.20 16.71
N VAL A 96 13.33 6.93 15.45
CA VAL A 96 14.72 6.99 15.00
C VAL A 96 15.20 8.45 15.05
N GLU A 97 16.44 8.65 15.49
CA GLU A 97 17.08 9.98 15.50
C GLU A 97 17.67 10.33 14.13
N GLY A 98 17.98 9.32 13.31
CA GLY A 98 18.47 9.46 11.94
C GLY A 98 17.44 10.07 11.00
N LYS A 99 17.84 11.10 10.26
CA LYS A 99 17.06 11.69 9.17
C LYS A 99 17.96 11.98 7.97
N ASN A 100 17.47 11.66 6.76
CA ASN A 100 18.03 12.19 5.52
C ASN A 100 16.94 12.99 4.81
N GLY A 101 17.18 14.26 4.48
CA GLY A 101 16.15 15.11 3.86
C GLY A 101 14.87 15.28 4.67
N GLY A 102 14.91 15.11 6.01
CA GLY A 102 13.71 15.07 6.86
C GLY A 102 12.91 13.77 6.81
N ILE A 103 13.34 12.78 6.02
CA ILE A 103 12.80 11.42 5.99
C ILE A 103 13.54 10.60 7.07
N ALA A 104 12.80 9.88 7.90
CA ALA A 104 13.34 9.01 8.93
C ALA A 104 14.16 7.84 8.35
N THR A 105 15.32 7.55 8.93
CA THR A 105 16.27 6.49 8.53
C THR A 105 16.94 5.84 9.74
N GLY A 106 17.47 4.63 9.57
CA GLY A 106 18.16 3.90 10.65
C GLY A 106 17.19 3.15 11.58
N PHE A 107 16.07 2.66 11.03
CA PHE A 107 15.14 1.79 11.75
C PHE A 107 15.86 0.51 12.19
N ALA A 108 15.50 -0.12 13.31
CA ALA A 108 16.22 -1.31 13.77
C ALA A 108 16.04 -2.54 12.83
N LYS A 109 17.01 -3.48 12.83
CA LYS A 109 16.93 -4.76 12.11
C LYS A 109 16.00 -5.76 12.81
N THR A 110 14.75 -5.37 12.97
CA THR A 110 13.67 -6.14 13.60
C THR A 110 12.42 -6.04 12.75
N GLU A 111 11.45 -6.93 12.98
CA GLU A 111 10.15 -6.89 12.32
C GLU A 111 9.43 -5.55 12.55
N GLN A 112 9.46 -5.06 13.80
CA GLN A 112 8.95 -3.75 14.19
C GLN A 112 9.67 -2.59 13.49
N GLY A 113 10.99 -2.71 13.27
CA GLY A 113 11.74 -1.73 12.50
C GLY A 113 11.35 -1.72 11.02
N ALA A 114 11.07 -2.89 10.44
CA ALA A 114 10.56 -3.00 9.07
C ALA A 114 9.14 -2.40 8.94
N GLN A 115 8.26 -2.61 9.93
CA GLN A 115 6.96 -1.95 10.03
C GLN A 115 7.10 -0.42 10.08
N SER A 116 7.98 0.08 10.96
CA SER A 116 8.23 1.52 11.12
C SER A 116 8.79 2.12 9.83
N ALA A 117 9.74 1.46 9.17
CA ALA A 117 10.27 1.87 7.88
C ALA A 117 9.18 1.95 6.80
N ALA A 118 8.36 0.90 6.68
CA ALA A 118 7.27 0.86 5.69
C ALA A 118 6.27 2.02 5.86
N ALA A 119 5.86 2.33 7.09
CA ALA A 119 4.95 3.43 7.38
C ALA A 119 5.56 4.79 6.99
N ASN A 120 6.83 5.02 7.34
CA ASN A 120 7.54 6.27 7.01
C ASN A 120 7.80 6.42 5.51
N TYR A 121 8.12 5.33 4.80
CA TYR A 121 8.30 5.37 3.36
C TYR A 121 6.98 5.53 2.61
N ALA A 122 5.85 5.04 3.15
CA ALA A 122 4.53 5.37 2.64
C ALA A 122 4.26 6.89 2.72
N VAL A 123 4.61 7.56 3.83
CA VAL A 123 4.48 9.03 3.93
C VAL A 123 5.38 9.74 2.91
N ALA A 124 6.66 9.37 2.84
CA ALA A 124 7.61 10.01 1.91
C ALA A 124 7.19 9.85 0.43
N LEU A 125 6.79 8.65 0.02
CA LEU A 125 6.42 8.33 -1.37
C LEU A 125 5.02 8.85 -1.78
N ASN A 126 4.19 9.27 -0.84
CA ASN A 126 2.92 9.97 -1.13
C ASN A 126 3.01 11.49 -0.87
N SER A 127 4.21 12.03 -0.59
CA SER A 127 4.38 13.47 -0.35
C SER A 127 4.31 14.31 -1.63
N ASP A 128 4.00 15.59 -1.47
CA ASP A 128 4.11 16.63 -2.51
C ASP A 128 5.54 16.75 -3.07
N GLY A 129 6.55 16.41 -2.26
CA GLY A 129 7.94 16.29 -2.67
C GLY A 129 8.19 15.37 -3.87
N MET A 130 7.32 14.38 -4.13
CA MET A 130 7.43 13.51 -5.31
C MET A 130 7.18 14.23 -6.65
N TYR A 131 6.56 15.41 -6.63
CA TYR A 131 6.14 16.11 -7.85
C TYR A 131 7.21 17.08 -8.38
N THR A 132 8.16 17.52 -7.54
CA THR A 132 9.34 18.28 -7.97
C THR A 132 10.54 17.33 -8.12
N LYS A 133 11.33 17.50 -9.19
CA LYS A 133 12.34 16.50 -9.59
C LYS A 133 13.41 16.25 -8.52
N ASP A 134 14.05 17.30 -8.06
CA ASP A 134 15.21 17.18 -7.16
C ASP A 134 14.80 16.54 -5.83
N ARG A 135 13.63 16.94 -5.30
CA ARG A 135 13.07 16.38 -4.08
C ARG A 135 12.59 14.93 -4.26
N ARG A 136 12.04 14.58 -5.43
CA ARG A 136 11.73 13.19 -5.79
C ARG A 136 12.98 12.32 -5.79
N HIS A 137 14.08 12.79 -6.38
CA HIS A 137 15.36 12.04 -6.41
C HIS A 137 15.92 11.85 -5.00
N GLU A 138 15.89 12.88 -4.17
CA GLU A 138 16.26 12.80 -2.74
C GLU A 138 15.41 11.77 -1.96
N ILE A 139 14.09 11.76 -2.16
CA ILE A 139 13.19 10.75 -1.57
C ILE A 139 13.56 9.35 -2.07
N VAL A 140 13.67 9.16 -3.39
CA VAL A 140 13.92 7.84 -4.00
C VAL A 140 15.27 7.27 -3.57
N THR A 141 16.34 8.05 -3.65
CA THR A 141 17.67 7.67 -3.18
C THR A 141 17.70 7.36 -1.68
N THR A 142 16.87 8.02 -0.87
CA THR A 142 16.79 7.75 0.59
C THR A 142 16.09 6.42 0.91
N VAL A 143 14.97 6.11 0.25
CA VAL A 143 14.09 5.00 0.66
C VAL A 143 14.32 3.69 -0.11
N TYR A 144 14.87 3.73 -1.33
CA TYR A 144 15.12 2.54 -2.15
C TYR A 144 16.52 1.93 -1.93
N ALA A 145 16.63 0.63 -2.23
CA ALA A 145 17.91 -0.07 -2.23
C ALA A 145 18.80 0.46 -3.39
N PRO A 146 20.12 0.66 -3.18
CA PRO A 146 21.01 1.22 -4.20
C PRO A 146 20.96 0.49 -5.55
N SER A 147 20.71 -0.82 -5.53
CA SER A 147 20.55 -1.67 -6.72
C SER A 147 19.34 -1.37 -7.61
N VAL A 148 18.35 -0.60 -7.11
CA VAL A 148 17.13 -0.25 -7.87
C VAL A 148 16.89 1.25 -8.03
N VAL A 149 17.61 2.12 -7.30
CA VAL A 149 17.43 3.59 -7.32
C VAL A 149 17.37 4.15 -8.74
N ALA A 150 18.40 3.93 -9.56
CA ALA A 150 18.47 4.51 -10.91
C ALA A 150 17.30 4.10 -11.83
N ALA A 151 16.82 2.85 -11.72
CA ALA A 151 15.65 2.39 -12.45
C ALA A 151 14.36 3.07 -11.94
N ARG A 152 14.24 3.25 -10.62
CA ARG A 152 13.11 3.91 -9.97
C ARG A 152 13.05 5.40 -10.30
N GLU A 153 14.17 6.11 -10.27
CA GLU A 153 14.24 7.52 -10.68
C GLU A 153 13.82 7.69 -12.14
N SER A 154 14.31 6.85 -13.06
CA SER A 154 13.88 6.84 -14.46
C SER A 154 12.37 6.68 -14.63
N ASP A 155 11.76 5.73 -13.91
CA ASP A 155 10.33 5.43 -14.10
C ASP A 155 9.43 6.43 -13.38
N LEU A 156 9.85 6.94 -12.22
CA LEU A 156 9.14 7.97 -11.48
C LEU A 156 9.30 9.35 -12.13
N ASP A 157 10.41 9.65 -12.80
CA ASP A 157 10.57 10.87 -13.61
C ASP A 157 9.62 10.90 -14.81
N LYS A 158 9.42 9.77 -15.49
CA LYS A 158 8.41 9.67 -16.58
C LYS A 158 7.00 9.87 -16.06
N ALA A 159 6.70 9.35 -14.87
CA ALA A 159 5.35 9.33 -14.32
C ALA A 159 4.97 10.67 -13.65
N TYR A 160 5.83 11.21 -12.79
CA TYR A 160 5.60 12.48 -12.07
C TYR A 160 6.06 13.71 -12.85
N GLY A 161 6.84 13.54 -13.93
CA GLY A 161 7.24 14.61 -14.84
C GLY A 161 6.36 14.77 -16.08
N ASP A 162 5.35 13.92 -16.29
CA ASP A 162 4.42 14.04 -17.42
C ASP A 162 3.57 15.33 -17.30
N PRO A 163 3.69 16.30 -18.23
CA PRO A 163 2.89 17.52 -18.18
C PRO A 163 1.38 17.24 -18.32
N GLY A 164 0.99 16.16 -18.99
CA GLY A 164 -0.41 15.76 -19.13
C GLY A 164 -1.02 15.25 -17.83
N PHE A 165 -0.27 14.50 -17.03
CA PHE A 165 -0.62 14.14 -15.65
C PHE A 165 -0.64 15.36 -14.74
N LEU A 166 0.44 16.15 -14.69
CA LEU A 166 0.55 17.33 -13.83
C LEU A 166 -0.60 18.32 -14.06
N GLY A 167 -0.91 18.63 -15.32
CA GLY A 167 -2.03 19.50 -15.68
C GLY A 167 -3.40 18.94 -15.26
N ARG A 168 -3.62 17.62 -15.34
CA ARG A 168 -4.88 16.97 -14.92
C ARG A 168 -5.11 17.06 -13.41
N ILE A 169 -4.06 17.02 -12.59
CA ILE A 169 -4.17 17.19 -11.13
C ILE A 169 -4.10 18.65 -10.68
N GLY A 170 -3.95 19.60 -11.61
CA GLY A 170 -3.98 21.04 -11.35
C GLY A 170 -2.61 21.67 -11.04
N LEU A 171 -1.50 20.99 -11.35
CA LEU A 171 -0.15 21.50 -11.16
C LEU A 171 0.42 22.16 -12.42
N LYS A 172 1.37 23.09 -12.21
CA LYS A 172 2.23 23.65 -13.25
C LYS A 172 3.18 22.58 -13.80
N PRO A 173 3.76 22.73 -15.01
CA PRO A 173 4.70 21.75 -15.60
C PRO A 173 5.98 21.48 -14.79
N ASP A 174 6.31 22.33 -13.81
CA ASP A 174 7.43 22.15 -12.88
C ASP A 174 7.03 21.41 -11.58
N GLY A 175 5.80 20.90 -11.50
CA GLY A 175 5.26 20.18 -10.36
C GLY A 175 4.74 21.06 -9.22
N ARG A 176 4.69 22.39 -9.38
CA ARG A 176 4.22 23.32 -8.34
C ARG A 176 2.75 23.67 -8.47
N ALA A 177 2.14 24.08 -7.35
CA ALA A 177 0.77 24.60 -7.34
C ALA A 177 0.66 25.95 -8.11
N PRO A 178 -0.53 26.28 -8.66
CA PRO A 178 -0.88 27.63 -9.08
C PRO A 178 -0.72 28.65 -7.94
N GLU A 179 -0.44 29.91 -8.30
CA GLU A 179 -0.35 30.99 -7.30
C GLU A 179 -1.66 31.19 -6.54
N GLY A 180 -1.55 31.51 -5.24
CA GLY A 180 -2.70 31.60 -4.35
C GLY A 180 -3.36 30.25 -4.00
N SER A 181 -2.72 29.13 -4.31
CA SER A 181 -3.20 27.78 -3.98
C SER A 181 -2.11 26.90 -3.37
N MET A 182 -2.52 25.83 -2.70
CA MET A 182 -1.62 24.88 -2.03
C MET A 182 -1.91 23.47 -2.49
N PHE A 183 -0.88 22.78 -2.94
CA PHE A 183 -0.99 21.36 -3.27
C PHE A 183 -0.86 20.51 -2.01
N VAL A 184 -1.73 19.51 -1.92
CA VAL A 184 -1.78 18.52 -0.87
C VAL A 184 -1.58 17.16 -1.51
N SER A 185 -0.52 16.48 -1.09
CA SER A 185 -0.33 15.05 -1.29
C SER A 185 0.29 14.54 0.00
N ARG A 186 -0.51 13.83 0.80
CA ARG A 186 -0.13 13.37 2.15
C ARG A 186 -0.75 12.01 2.42
N ALA A 187 0.03 11.05 2.90
CA ALA A 187 -0.48 9.80 3.44
C ALA A 187 -0.54 9.83 4.97
N ASN A 188 -1.60 9.23 5.52
CA ASN A 188 -1.85 9.03 6.93
C ASN A 188 -1.89 7.51 7.20
N PRO A 189 -0.75 6.86 7.54
CA PRO A 189 -0.73 5.46 7.91
C PRO A 189 -1.65 5.20 9.11
N VAL A 190 -2.56 4.22 8.97
CA VAL A 190 -3.50 3.80 10.01
C VAL A 190 -3.06 2.48 10.66
N GLY A 191 -2.34 1.64 9.91
CA GLY A 191 -1.77 0.41 10.44
C GLY A 191 -0.79 -0.25 9.49
N THR A 192 0.00 -1.18 10.04
CA THR A 192 0.93 -2.02 9.28
C THR A 192 0.74 -3.51 9.60
N LYS A 193 0.92 -4.35 8.59
CA LYS A 193 0.86 -5.81 8.71
C LYS A 193 2.09 -6.43 8.07
N VAL A 194 2.81 -7.25 8.82
CA VAL A 194 3.91 -8.05 8.29
C VAL A 194 3.32 -9.26 7.60
N GLU A 195 3.56 -9.36 6.29
CA GLU A 195 3.17 -10.52 5.50
C GLU A 195 4.25 -11.62 5.59
N LYS A 196 5.53 -11.22 5.67
CA LYS A 196 6.71 -12.08 5.81
C LYS A 196 7.87 -11.35 6.49
N PHE A 197 8.64 -12.05 7.31
CA PHE A 197 9.91 -11.56 7.87
C PHE A 197 10.96 -12.66 7.86
N SER A 198 12.22 -12.33 7.55
CA SER A 198 13.35 -13.28 7.55
C SER A 198 14.65 -12.67 8.09
N GLY A 199 14.54 -11.69 9.02
CA GLY A 199 15.68 -11.03 9.64
C GLY A 199 16.35 -9.98 8.75
N ALA A 200 16.69 -10.33 7.50
CA ALA A 200 17.32 -9.42 6.53
C ALA A 200 16.40 -9.00 5.37
N THR A 201 15.23 -9.63 5.21
CA THR A 201 14.16 -9.14 4.32
C THR A 201 12.82 -9.16 5.03
N ALA A 202 11.91 -8.29 4.60
CA ALA A 202 10.54 -8.21 5.09
C ALA A 202 9.57 -7.88 3.95
N LYS A 203 8.35 -8.40 4.02
CA LYS A 203 7.22 -7.92 3.21
C LYS A 203 6.20 -7.31 4.16
N VAL A 204 5.92 -6.02 4.00
CA VAL A 204 5.06 -5.26 4.92
C VAL A 204 3.98 -4.53 4.15
N SER A 205 2.72 -4.77 4.50
CA SER A 205 1.57 -4.00 4.04
C SER A 205 1.32 -2.82 4.97
N VAL A 206 1.00 -1.66 4.39
CA VAL A 206 0.64 -0.41 5.09
C VAL A 206 -0.73 0.01 4.59
N TRP A 207 -1.71 0.08 5.49
CA TRP A 207 -3.04 0.62 5.21
C TRP A 207 -3.08 2.09 5.64
N TYR A 208 -3.53 2.96 4.76
CA TYR A 208 -3.49 4.41 4.96
C TYR A 208 -4.63 5.12 4.25
N SER A 209 -5.05 6.27 4.79
CA SER A 209 -5.81 7.26 4.02
C SER A 209 -4.85 8.28 3.41
N ALA A 210 -5.22 8.88 2.28
CA ALA A 210 -4.42 9.86 1.58
C ALA A 210 -5.26 11.11 1.32
N LEU A 211 -4.73 12.28 1.69
CA LEU A 211 -5.28 13.57 1.30
C LEU A 211 -4.58 14.03 0.03
N PHE A 212 -5.36 14.24 -1.03
CA PHE A 212 -4.86 14.61 -2.35
C PHE A 212 -5.68 15.73 -3.00
N GLY A 213 -5.02 16.74 -3.55
CA GLY A 213 -5.65 17.79 -4.36
C GLY A 213 -5.06 19.19 -4.13
N ILE A 214 -5.73 20.21 -4.64
CA ILE A 214 -5.35 21.62 -4.54
C ILE A 214 -6.34 22.36 -3.62
N ALA A 215 -5.83 22.87 -2.50
CA ALA A 215 -6.54 23.82 -1.64
C ALA A 215 -6.43 25.24 -2.23
N GLY A 216 -7.57 25.83 -2.58
CA GLY A 216 -7.64 27.19 -3.13
C GLY A 216 -9.00 27.43 -3.80
N ALA A 217 -9.55 28.64 -3.70
CA ALA A 217 -10.93 28.93 -4.11
C ALA A 217 -11.23 28.69 -5.59
N ALA A 218 -10.21 28.80 -6.47
CA ALA A 218 -10.34 28.54 -7.90
C ALA A 218 -10.08 27.07 -8.30
N SER A 219 -9.78 26.19 -7.34
CA SER A 219 -9.39 24.79 -7.60
C SER A 219 -10.44 24.03 -8.40
N LYS A 220 -9.96 23.25 -9.38
CA LYS A 220 -10.76 22.25 -10.13
C LYS A 220 -10.50 20.82 -9.69
N ASN A 221 -9.59 20.63 -8.73
CA ASN A 221 -9.24 19.36 -8.11
C ASN A 221 -9.15 19.63 -6.59
N PRO A 222 -10.29 19.80 -5.88
CA PRO A 222 -10.28 20.11 -4.45
C PRO A 222 -9.65 18.96 -3.64
N VAL A 223 -9.13 19.27 -2.45
CA VAL A 223 -8.55 18.25 -1.57
C VAL A 223 -9.61 17.23 -1.17
N ALA A 224 -9.36 15.96 -1.47
CA ALA A 224 -10.22 14.83 -1.14
C ALA A 224 -9.43 13.72 -0.42
N GLU A 225 -10.14 12.82 0.26
CA GLU A 225 -9.56 11.62 0.87
C GLU A 225 -9.78 10.40 -0.04
N GLY A 226 -8.78 9.52 -0.12
CA GLY A 226 -8.94 8.15 -0.59
C GLY A 226 -8.18 7.15 0.30
N TRP A 227 -8.49 5.85 0.16
CA TRP A 227 -7.99 4.80 1.05
C TRP A 227 -7.22 3.74 0.27
N TYR A 228 -6.03 3.38 0.75
CA TYR A 228 -5.07 2.56 0.01
C TYR A 228 -4.38 1.50 0.87
N THR A 229 -3.82 0.49 0.19
CA THR A 229 -2.82 -0.40 0.79
C THR A 229 -1.59 -0.49 -0.10
N ASN A 230 -0.44 -0.07 0.43
CA ASN A 230 0.87 -0.35 -0.16
C ASN A 230 1.42 -1.64 0.44
N THR A 231 2.02 -2.51 -0.36
CA THR A 231 2.78 -3.68 0.12
C THR A 231 4.23 -3.56 -0.32
N PHE A 232 5.13 -3.29 0.61
CA PHE A 232 6.55 -3.08 0.38
C PHE A 232 7.34 -4.39 0.50
N ASP A 233 8.30 -4.58 -0.40
CA ASP A 233 9.38 -5.56 -0.31
C ASP A 233 10.66 -4.87 0.16
N LEU A 234 11.02 -5.11 1.42
CA LEU A 234 12.12 -4.47 2.12
C LEU A 234 13.32 -5.40 2.27
N GLN A 235 14.52 -4.84 2.15
CA GLN A 235 15.79 -5.49 2.45
C GLN A 235 16.58 -4.65 3.45
N TRP A 236 17.24 -5.30 4.41
CA TRP A 236 18.16 -4.66 5.33
C TRP A 236 19.50 -4.41 4.64
N ILE A 237 19.92 -3.14 4.53
CA ILE A 237 21.14 -2.70 3.85
C ILE A 237 21.78 -1.58 4.68
N ASP A 238 23.08 -1.73 4.99
CA ASP A 238 23.95 -0.68 5.54
C ASP A 238 23.38 0.11 6.74
N GLY A 239 22.68 -0.57 7.63
CA GLY A 239 22.13 0.00 8.87
C GLY A 239 20.67 0.44 8.79
N ASP A 240 19.98 0.21 7.67
CA ASP A 240 18.59 0.63 7.48
C ASP A 240 17.76 -0.40 6.68
N TRP A 241 16.44 -0.28 6.71
CA TRP A 241 15.56 -0.99 5.77
C TRP A 241 15.48 -0.21 4.46
N LYS A 242 15.52 -0.87 3.31
CA LYS A 242 15.40 -0.23 1.99
C LYS A 242 14.39 -0.95 1.10
N ILE A 243 13.64 -0.18 0.32
CA ILE A 243 12.65 -0.70 -0.62
C ILE A 243 13.36 -1.30 -1.84
N THR A 244 13.07 -2.56 -2.14
CA THR A 244 13.45 -3.21 -3.41
C THR A 244 12.31 -3.14 -4.42
N GLY A 245 11.07 -3.21 -3.94
CA GLY A 245 9.88 -2.89 -4.70
C GLY A 245 8.68 -2.70 -3.80
N PHE A 246 7.56 -2.31 -4.38
CA PHE A 246 6.27 -2.33 -3.71
C PHE A 246 5.16 -2.58 -4.72
N THR A 247 3.94 -2.80 -4.25
CA THR A 247 2.70 -2.74 -5.02
C THR A 247 1.70 -1.86 -4.27
N GLN A 248 0.76 -1.25 -5.00
CA GLN A 248 -0.36 -0.50 -4.43
C GLN A 248 -1.68 -1.07 -4.94
N LYS A 249 -2.71 -0.97 -4.10
CA LYS A 249 -4.12 -1.20 -4.46
C LYS A 249 -5.02 -0.29 -3.62
N ASP A 250 -6.28 -0.19 -4.01
CA ASP A 250 -7.33 0.35 -3.15
C ASP A 250 -7.37 -0.41 -1.81
N GLY A 251 -7.50 0.37 -0.74
CA GLY A 251 -7.64 -0.12 0.62
C GLY A 251 -9.11 -0.21 1.02
N PRO A 252 -9.44 -1.00 2.06
CA PRO A 252 -10.74 -0.87 2.72
C PRO A 252 -10.95 0.58 3.15
N ALA A 253 -12.06 1.19 2.72
CA ALA A 253 -12.48 2.50 3.19
C ALA A 253 -13.50 2.33 4.34
N PRO A 254 -13.33 3.01 5.48
CA PRO A 254 -14.39 3.12 6.48
C PRO A 254 -15.65 3.74 5.88
N VAL A 255 -16.81 3.45 6.47
CA VAL A 255 -18.08 4.08 6.04
C VAL A 255 -18.00 5.59 6.29
N GLY A 256 -18.07 6.37 5.20
CA GLY A 256 -18.16 7.82 5.26
C GLY A 256 -19.43 8.25 6.01
N ARG A 257 -19.30 9.27 6.86
CA ARG A 257 -20.44 9.97 7.47
C ARG A 257 -20.80 11.18 6.62
N ASP A 258 -22.03 11.68 6.75
CA ASP A 258 -22.44 12.97 6.21
C ASP A 258 -21.71 14.10 6.96
N GLN A 259 -20.50 14.41 6.50
CA GLN A 259 -19.69 15.51 6.98
C GLN A 259 -19.66 16.61 5.91
N ALA A 260 -20.05 17.82 6.29
CA ALA A 260 -19.97 18.98 5.40
C ALA A 260 -18.52 19.21 4.96
N ALA A 261 -18.31 19.38 3.65
CA ALA A 261 -17.00 19.70 3.10
C ALA A 261 -16.55 21.08 3.59
N SER A 262 -15.33 21.16 4.13
CA SER A 262 -14.72 22.42 4.55
C SER A 262 -14.50 23.37 3.37
N SER A 263 -14.53 24.67 3.63
CA SER A 263 -14.19 25.67 2.63
C SER A 263 -12.74 25.56 2.16
N ALA A 264 -12.45 26.07 0.97
CA ALA A 264 -11.08 26.14 0.46
C ALA A 264 -10.14 26.97 1.35
N GLU A 265 -10.67 27.95 2.09
CA GLU A 265 -9.92 28.76 3.05
C GLU A 265 -9.55 27.95 4.30
N GLU A 266 -10.49 27.21 4.89
CA GLU A 266 -10.24 26.31 6.03
C GLU A 266 -9.25 25.22 5.65
N MET A 267 -9.38 24.61 4.47
CA MET A 267 -8.41 23.63 3.98
C MET A 267 -7.02 24.25 3.78
N SER A 268 -6.93 25.47 3.25
CA SER A 268 -5.64 26.17 3.10
C SER A 268 -5.00 26.48 4.46
N LYS A 269 -5.79 26.94 5.44
CA LYS A 269 -5.34 27.17 6.83
C LYS A 269 -4.88 25.88 7.50
N ALA A 270 -5.59 24.77 7.31
CA ALA A 270 -5.19 23.46 7.83
C ALA A 270 -3.88 22.97 7.20
N VAL A 271 -3.69 23.14 5.89
CA VAL A 271 -2.45 22.76 5.18
C VAL A 271 -1.25 23.57 5.67
N GLN A 272 -1.44 24.85 5.98
CA GLN A 272 -0.41 25.74 6.56
C GLN A 272 -0.10 25.43 8.02
N GLY A 273 -1.14 25.27 8.86
CA GLY A 273 -0.99 25.09 10.31
C GLY A 273 -0.54 23.69 10.72
N PHE A 274 -0.94 22.66 9.95
CA PHE A 274 -0.54 21.28 10.16
C PHE A 274 0.46 20.87 9.08
N GLY A 275 1.75 20.92 9.40
CA GLY A 275 2.82 20.43 8.54
C GLY A 275 2.76 18.91 8.32
N GLY A 276 3.51 18.40 7.33
CA GLY A 276 3.65 16.96 7.10
C GLY A 276 4.44 16.25 8.19
N PHE A 277 4.12 14.98 8.48
CA PHE A 277 4.88 14.17 9.43
C PHE A 277 6.30 13.88 8.93
N THR A 278 7.31 14.17 9.76
CA THR A 278 8.70 13.70 9.55
C THR A 278 8.97 12.33 10.17
N TYR A 279 8.01 11.82 10.95
CA TYR A 279 8.00 10.47 11.49
C TYR A 279 6.55 10.01 11.63
N ALA A 280 6.20 8.86 11.06
CA ALA A 280 4.89 8.23 11.18
C ALA A 280 4.99 6.91 11.95
N ARG A 281 3.99 6.64 12.79
CA ARG A 281 3.77 5.38 13.51
C ARG A 281 2.29 5.21 13.83
#